data_AF-A0A7C4NKG4-F1
#
_entry.id   AF-A0A7C4NKG4-F1
#
_cell.length_a   1.000
_cell.length_b   1.000
_cell.length_c   1.000
_cell.angle_alpha   90.00
_cell.angle_beta   90.00
_cell.angle_gamma   90.00
#
_symmetry.space_group_name_H-M   'P 1'
#
loop_
_entity.id
_entity.type
_entity.pdbx_description
1 polymer ?
#
loop_
_entity_poly.entity_id
_entity_poly.type
_entity_poly.pdbx_seq_one_letter_code
_entity_poly.pdbx_strand_id
1 'polypeptide(L)'
;MLVGFLPIADLVKFLSYLKSEGLEVEELTHVVLTDSSELEVIVCKKEGSDIAYIVVHYIDSHYGALVSIGDNASDREVLRALLLVDKSKMWRIPVEPIMYATNSYNFVRIMSGYSDNVPEEGKKYLEIYLNSSARISNVISIHNLLSIARKLKDEEEYD
;
A
#
# COMPACT_ATOMS: atom_id res chain seq x y z
N MET A 1 -17.73 9.16 -9.53
CA MET A 1 -16.69 8.57 -8.67
C MET A 1 -17.21 7.30 -8.04
N LEU A 2 -16.65 6.17 -8.45
CA LEU A 2 -16.86 4.87 -7.83
C LEU A 2 -15.79 4.68 -6.76
N VAL A 3 -16.17 4.14 -5.61
CA VAL A 3 -15.26 3.72 -4.55
C VAL A 3 -15.47 2.23 -4.32
N GLY A 4 -14.38 1.48 -4.18
CA GLY A 4 -14.43 0.04 -3.98
C GLY A 4 -13.26 -0.49 -3.17
N PHE A 5 -13.37 -1.75 -2.77
CA PHE A 5 -12.32 -2.48 -2.07
C PHE A 5 -11.89 -3.67 -2.92
N LEU A 6 -10.60 -3.99 -2.90
CA LEU A 6 -10.07 -5.16 -3.58
C LEU A 6 -9.10 -5.92 -2.67
N PRO A 7 -9.24 -7.25 -2.53
CA PRO A 7 -8.22 -8.06 -1.87
C PRO A 7 -6.98 -8.14 -2.79
N ILE A 8 -5.86 -7.61 -2.32
CA ILE A 8 -4.54 -7.72 -2.94
C ILE A 8 -3.61 -8.35 -1.92
N ALA A 9 -2.84 -9.36 -2.33
CA ALA A 9 -1.93 -10.08 -1.44
C ALA A 9 -0.44 -9.73 -1.65
N ASP A 10 -0.10 -9.17 -2.81
CA ASP A 10 1.25 -8.81 -3.24
C ASP A 10 1.21 -7.45 -3.96
N LEU A 11 1.49 -6.39 -3.21
CA LEU A 11 1.44 -5.03 -3.73
C LEU A 11 2.47 -4.82 -4.85
N VAL A 12 3.64 -5.46 -4.78
CA VAL A 12 4.68 -5.32 -5.83
C VAL A 12 4.19 -5.90 -7.16
N LYS A 13 3.58 -7.08 -7.14
CA LYS A 13 2.96 -7.65 -8.35
C LYS A 13 1.79 -6.82 -8.83
N PHE A 14 0.98 -6.29 -7.93
CA PHE A 14 -0.19 -5.50 -8.30
C PHE A 14 0.22 -4.21 -9.02
N LEU A 15 1.21 -3.46 -8.51
CA LEU A 15 1.71 -2.26 -9.18
C LEU A 15 2.36 -2.58 -10.53
N SER A 16 3.08 -3.71 -10.61
CA SER A 16 3.65 -4.19 -11.88
C SER A 16 2.56 -4.53 -12.90
N TYR A 17 1.45 -5.13 -12.46
CA TYR A 17 0.30 -5.43 -13.29
C TYR A 17 -0.34 -4.15 -13.84
N LEU A 18 -0.61 -3.15 -13.00
CA LEU A 18 -1.15 -1.86 -13.44
C LEU A 18 -0.26 -1.20 -14.52
N LYS A 19 1.06 -1.23 -14.33
CA LYS A 19 2.03 -0.75 -15.32
C LYS A 19 1.96 -1.54 -16.63
N SER A 20 1.79 -2.87 -16.56
CA SER A 20 1.66 -3.72 -17.74
C SER A 20 0.37 -3.47 -18.56
N GLU A 21 -0.68 -2.98 -17.90
CA GLU A 21 -1.93 -2.51 -18.54
C GLU A 21 -1.77 -1.08 -19.14
N GLY A 22 -0.54 -0.57 -19.12
CA GLY A 22 -0.15 0.72 -19.66
C GLY A 22 -0.64 1.90 -18.81
N LEU A 23 -0.83 1.69 -17.51
CA LEU A 23 -1.04 2.77 -16.56
C LEU A 23 0.30 3.32 -16.09
N GLU A 24 0.37 4.63 -15.93
CA GLU A 24 1.41 5.26 -15.13
C GLU A 24 0.99 5.19 -13.66
N VAL A 25 1.91 4.78 -12.79
CA VAL A 25 1.63 4.53 -11.37
C VAL A 25 2.61 5.35 -10.55
N GLU A 26 2.06 6.30 -9.79
CA GLU A 26 2.81 7.24 -8.96
C GLU A 26 2.48 7.01 -7.47
N GLU A 27 3.51 6.87 -6.65
CA GLU A 27 3.40 6.75 -5.19
C GLU A 27 3.50 8.18 -4.61
N LEU A 28 2.40 8.73 -4.08
CA LEU A 28 2.33 10.14 -3.66
C LEU A 28 2.71 10.35 -2.20
N THR A 29 1.93 9.76 -1.30
CA THR A 29 2.07 9.95 0.15
C THR A 29 2.40 8.60 0.77
N HIS A 30 3.42 8.58 1.61
CA HIS A 30 3.87 7.41 2.36
C HIS A 30 4.04 7.79 3.82
N VAL A 31 3.46 6.99 4.72
CA VAL A 31 3.53 7.19 6.17
C VAL A 31 3.79 5.86 6.86
N VAL A 32 4.81 5.82 7.72
CA VAL A 32 5.04 4.70 8.63
C VAL A 32 4.22 4.91 9.91
N LEU A 33 3.43 3.92 10.30
CA LEU A 33 2.59 3.93 11.49
C LEU A 33 3.35 3.44 12.73
N THR A 34 2.76 3.65 13.91
CA THR A 34 3.42 3.31 15.18
C THR A 34 3.63 1.81 15.40
N ASP A 35 2.91 0.95 14.67
CA ASP A 35 3.10 -0.50 14.67
C ASP A 35 4.06 -0.98 13.56
N SER A 36 4.78 -0.04 12.94
CA SER A 36 5.71 -0.26 11.81
C SER A 36 5.06 -0.75 10.51
N SER A 37 3.72 -0.75 10.42
CA SER A 37 3.04 -0.85 9.13
C SER A 37 3.13 0.48 8.37
N GLU A 38 2.75 0.46 7.10
CA GLU A 38 2.82 1.62 6.20
C GLU A 38 1.46 1.90 5.57
N LEU A 39 1.16 3.18 5.41
CA LEU A 39 0.01 3.68 4.68
C LEU A 39 0.49 4.48 3.47
N GLU A 40 -0.03 4.15 2.30
CA GLU A 40 0.35 4.78 1.05
C GLU A 40 -0.85 5.17 0.18
N VAL A 41 -0.71 6.31 -0.50
CA VAL A 41 -1.61 6.77 -1.54
C VAL A 41 -0.91 6.67 -2.89
N ILE A 42 -1.54 5.95 -3.81
CA ILE A 42 -1.05 5.68 -5.16
C ILE A 42 -2.01 6.29 -6.17
N VAL A 43 -1.47 6.99 -7.16
CA VAL A 43 -2.23 7.55 -8.28
C VAL A 43 -1.95 6.74 -9.53
N CYS A 44 -3.02 6.35 -10.21
CA CYS A 44 -2.96 5.74 -11.52
C CYS A 44 -3.34 6.77 -12.58
N LYS A 45 -2.47 6.96 -13.57
CA LYS A 45 -2.68 7.86 -14.69
C LYS A 45 -2.74 7.12 -16.02
N LYS A 46 -3.48 7.68 -16.97
CA LYS A 46 -3.49 7.26 -18.37
C LYS A 46 -3.45 8.49 -19.24
N GLU A 47 -2.48 8.55 -20.16
CA GLU A 47 -2.32 9.70 -21.07
C GLU A 47 -2.24 11.04 -20.31
N GLY A 48 -1.55 11.04 -19.16
CA GLY A 48 -1.36 12.22 -18.32
C GLY A 48 -2.56 12.61 -17.44
N SER A 49 -3.68 11.90 -17.51
CA SER A 49 -4.87 12.16 -16.68
C SER A 49 -5.00 11.18 -15.53
N ASP A 50 -5.35 11.68 -14.33
CA ASP A 50 -5.64 10.87 -13.15
C ASP A 50 -6.92 10.04 -13.39
N ILE A 51 -6.77 8.71 -13.36
CA ILE A 51 -7.90 7.79 -13.56
C ILE A 51 -8.33 7.08 -12.29
N ALA A 52 -7.43 6.94 -11.31
CA ALA A 52 -7.76 6.34 -10.02
C ALA A 52 -6.78 6.74 -8.91
N TYR A 53 -7.29 6.75 -7.68
CA TYR A 53 -6.52 6.81 -6.44
C TYR A 53 -6.67 5.49 -5.71
N ILE A 54 -5.59 4.97 -5.15
CA ILE A 54 -5.56 3.74 -4.37
C ILE A 54 -4.94 4.07 -3.02
N VAL A 55 -5.58 3.61 -1.94
CA VAL A 55 -5.05 3.70 -0.59
C VAL A 55 -4.74 2.29 -0.12
N VAL A 56 -3.50 2.09 0.33
CA VAL A 56 -2.98 0.78 0.73
C VAL A 56 -2.37 0.87 2.11
N HIS A 57 -2.77 -0.04 2.97
CA HIS A 57 -2.18 -0.25 4.29
C HIS A 57 -1.50 -1.61 4.27
N TYR A 58 -0.19 -1.64 4.49
CA TYR A 58 0.63 -2.82 4.24
C TYR A 58 1.82 -2.93 5.21
N ILE A 59 2.43 -4.10 5.21
CA ILE A 59 3.75 -4.34 5.80
C ILE A 59 4.74 -4.70 4.70
N ASP A 60 6.02 -4.48 4.95
CA ASP A 60 7.07 -4.72 3.95
C ASP A 60 8.32 -5.39 4.55
N SER A 61 9.36 -5.56 3.72
CA SER A 61 10.64 -6.12 4.17
C SER A 61 11.27 -5.38 5.36
N HIS A 62 11.01 -4.08 5.55
CA HIS A 62 11.50 -3.34 6.72
C HIS A 62 10.75 -3.74 7.98
N TYR A 63 9.42 -3.89 7.93
CA TYR A 63 8.66 -4.47 9.03
C TYR A 63 9.24 -5.84 9.43
N GLY A 64 9.54 -6.70 8.45
CA GLY A 64 10.15 -8.01 8.71
C GLY A 64 11.53 -7.92 9.39
N ALA A 65 12.34 -6.93 9.02
CA ALA A 65 13.64 -6.67 9.64
C ALA A 65 13.49 -6.22 11.11
N LEU A 66 12.53 -5.33 11.39
CA LEU A 66 12.24 -4.83 12.74
C LEU A 66 11.71 -5.93 13.66
N VAL A 67 10.78 -6.75 13.18
CA VAL A 67 10.26 -7.91 13.95
C VAL A 67 11.37 -8.91 14.29
N SER A 68 12.36 -9.07 13.40
CA SER A 68 13.43 -10.05 13.58
C SER A 68 14.46 -9.67 14.65
N ILE A 69 14.64 -8.38 14.93
CA ILE A 69 15.57 -7.90 15.96
C ILE A 69 14.93 -7.80 17.35
N GLY A 70 13.59 -7.75 17.41
CA GLY A 70 12.80 -7.73 18.65
C GLY A 70 12.79 -6.38 19.37
N ASP A 71 11.89 -6.26 20.35
CA ASP A 71 11.52 -4.98 20.98
C ASP A 71 12.60 -4.36 21.87
N ASN A 72 13.63 -5.13 22.24
CA ASN A 72 14.73 -4.67 23.10
C ASN A 72 15.98 -4.22 22.30
N ALA A 73 15.87 -4.10 20.98
CA ALA A 73 16.97 -3.68 20.13
C ALA A 73 17.38 -2.22 20.42
N SER A 74 18.69 -1.97 20.44
CA SER A 74 19.22 -0.61 20.49
C SER A 74 18.98 0.12 19.17
N ASP A 75 18.98 1.47 19.20
CA ASP A 75 18.86 2.30 17.99
C ASP A 75 19.86 1.91 16.89
N ARG A 76 21.09 1.52 17.28
CA ARG A 76 22.12 1.07 16.35
C ARG A 76 21.74 -0.23 15.65
N GLU A 77 21.12 -1.17 16.37
CA GLU A 77 20.65 -2.44 15.81
C GLU A 77 19.47 -2.21 14.88
N VAL A 78 18.53 -1.33 15.26
CA VAL A 78 17.41 -0.90 14.42
C VAL A 78 17.91 -0.31 13.10
N LEU A 79 18.77 0.70 13.16
CA LEU A 79 19.33 1.34 11.96
C LEU A 79 20.07 0.34 11.06
N ARG A 80 20.84 -0.57 11.67
CA ARG A 80 21.56 -1.60 10.93
C ARG A 80 20.61 -2.57 10.25
N ALA A 81 19.54 -3.01 10.91
CA ALA A 81 18.56 -3.91 10.34
C ALA A 81 17.88 -3.29 9.12
N LEU A 82 17.45 -2.02 9.23
CA LEU A 82 16.82 -1.28 8.13
C LEU A 82 17.75 -1.07 6.94
N LEU A 83 19.03 -0.76 7.17
CA LEU A 83 20.02 -0.57 6.09
C LEU A 83 20.42 -1.86 5.37
N LEU A 84 20.26 -3.02 6.03
CA LEU A 84 20.61 -4.32 5.46
C LEU A 84 19.48 -4.96 4.65
N VAL A 85 18.30 -4.33 4.59
CA VAL A 85 17.19 -4.79 3.75
C VAL A 85 17.62 -4.73 2.28
N ASP A 86 17.60 -5.90 1.63
CA ASP A 86 17.95 -6.03 0.21
C ASP A 86 16.84 -5.44 -0.66
N LYS A 87 17.09 -4.25 -1.21
CA LYS A 87 16.16 -3.54 -2.09
C LYS A 87 15.78 -4.32 -3.34
N SER A 88 16.56 -5.33 -3.74
CA SER A 88 16.25 -6.18 -4.89
C SER A 88 15.22 -7.28 -4.60
N LYS A 89 14.89 -7.52 -3.32
CA LYS A 89 13.96 -8.56 -2.86
C LYS A 89 12.87 -8.00 -1.94
N MET A 90 12.46 -6.77 -2.20
CA MET A 90 11.39 -6.13 -1.45
C MET A 90 10.05 -6.85 -1.68
N TRP A 91 9.39 -7.23 -0.59
CA TRP A 91 7.99 -7.60 -0.60
C TRP A 91 7.18 -6.52 0.10
N ARG A 92 5.94 -6.32 -0.34
CA ARG A 92 4.96 -5.40 0.23
C ARG A 92 3.62 -6.14 0.25
N ILE A 93 3.05 -6.33 1.44
CA ILE A 93 1.86 -7.16 1.66
C ILE A 93 0.78 -6.30 2.30
N PRO A 94 -0.34 -6.00 1.59
CA PRO A 94 -1.49 -5.36 2.20
C PRO A 94 -2.02 -6.18 3.38
N VAL A 95 -2.30 -5.50 4.49
CA VAL A 95 -2.79 -6.14 5.72
C VAL A 95 -4.31 -6.06 5.88
N GLU A 96 -4.96 -5.34 4.97
CA GLU A 96 -6.40 -5.26 4.79
C GLU A 96 -6.69 -4.98 3.30
N PRO A 97 -7.94 -5.21 2.82
CA PRO A 97 -8.28 -4.92 1.42
C PRO A 97 -7.93 -3.48 1.06
N ILE A 98 -7.29 -3.30 -0.11
CA ILE A 98 -6.98 -1.95 -0.60
C ILE A 98 -8.27 -1.24 -0.95
N MET A 99 -8.29 0.08 -0.80
CA MET A 99 -9.42 0.89 -1.27
C MET A 99 -9.00 1.64 -2.53
N TYR A 100 -9.88 1.72 -3.50
CA TYR A 100 -9.68 2.55 -4.68
C TYR A 100 -10.85 3.49 -4.92
N ALA A 101 -10.56 4.64 -5.52
CA ALA A 101 -11.54 5.58 -6.05
C ALA A 101 -11.23 5.90 -7.50
N THR A 102 -12.22 5.81 -8.38
CA THR A 102 -12.03 5.99 -9.82
C THR A 102 -13.24 6.61 -10.49
N ASN A 103 -13.02 7.34 -11.58
CA ASN A 103 -14.05 7.76 -12.53
C ASN A 103 -14.01 6.94 -13.83
N SER A 104 -13.11 5.97 -13.94
CA SER A 104 -12.84 5.21 -15.15
C SER A 104 -13.40 3.79 -15.06
N TYR A 105 -14.39 3.47 -15.90
CA TYR A 105 -14.88 2.10 -16.04
C TYR A 105 -13.79 1.13 -16.51
N ASN A 106 -12.85 1.62 -17.32
CA ASN A 106 -11.73 0.81 -17.79
C ASN A 106 -10.81 0.39 -16.62
N PHE A 107 -10.60 1.27 -15.64
CA PHE A 107 -9.86 0.94 -14.43
C PHE A 107 -10.53 -0.20 -13.67
N VAL A 108 -11.86 -0.13 -13.47
CA VAL A 108 -12.62 -1.20 -12.80
C VAL A 108 -12.45 -2.55 -13.52
N ARG A 109 -12.46 -2.53 -14.85
CA ARG A 109 -12.25 -3.73 -15.66
C ARG A 109 -10.83 -4.30 -15.49
N ILE A 110 -9.81 -3.45 -15.50
CA ILE A 110 -8.41 -3.85 -15.22
C ILE A 110 -8.36 -4.52 -13.84
N MET A 111 -8.92 -3.89 -12.81
CA MET A 111 -8.92 -4.42 -11.44
C MET A 111 -9.62 -5.78 -11.34
N SER A 112 -10.71 -5.99 -12.08
CA SER A 112 -11.46 -7.25 -12.05
C SER A 112 -10.71 -8.46 -12.63
N GLY A 113 -9.67 -8.22 -13.43
CA GLY A 113 -8.84 -9.26 -14.03
C GLY A 113 -7.67 -9.70 -13.13
N TYR A 114 -7.42 -8.99 -12.03
CA TYR A 114 -6.25 -9.24 -11.20
C TYR A 114 -6.51 -10.24 -10.07
N SER A 115 -5.55 -11.14 -9.86
CA SER A 115 -5.49 -11.99 -8.67
C SER A 115 -4.04 -12.38 -8.39
N ASP A 116 -3.72 -12.57 -7.11
CA ASP A 116 -2.37 -12.89 -6.65
C ASP A 116 -2.41 -13.77 -5.39
N ASN A 117 -1.21 -14.07 -4.89
CA ASN A 117 -1.00 -14.81 -3.66
C ASN A 117 0.08 -14.12 -2.85
N VAL A 118 -0.01 -14.22 -1.52
CA VAL A 118 0.97 -13.65 -0.59
C VAL A 118 2.38 -14.17 -0.94
N PRO A 119 3.39 -13.30 -1.10
CA PRO A 119 4.76 -13.71 -1.37
C PRO A 119 5.33 -14.53 -0.21
N GLU A 120 6.03 -15.62 -0.54
CA GLU A 120 6.48 -16.61 0.44
C GLU A 120 7.37 -16.00 1.53
N GLU A 121 8.24 -15.06 1.16
CA GLU A 121 9.17 -14.41 2.09
C GLU A 121 8.47 -13.61 3.19
N GLY A 122 7.26 -13.11 2.91
CA GLY A 122 6.50 -12.24 3.81
C GLY A 122 5.40 -12.94 4.60
N LYS A 123 5.02 -14.18 4.25
CA LYS A 123 3.90 -14.92 4.90
C LYS A 123 4.00 -14.97 6.42
N LYS A 124 5.18 -15.33 6.93
CA LYS A 124 5.40 -15.42 8.39
C LYS A 124 5.22 -14.07 9.09
N TYR A 125 5.61 -12.96 8.44
CA TYR A 125 5.52 -11.64 9.02
C TYR A 125 4.09 -11.10 8.98
N LEU A 126 3.34 -11.45 7.92
CA LEU A 126 1.90 -11.20 7.87
C LEU A 126 1.18 -11.91 9.03
N GLU A 127 1.49 -13.18 9.28
CA GLU A 127 0.91 -13.92 10.40
C GLU A 127 1.25 -13.27 11.76
N ILE A 128 2.50 -12.86 11.96
CA ILE A 128 2.92 -12.13 13.17
C ILE A 128 2.14 -10.83 13.32
N TYR A 129 2.03 -10.04 12.23
CA TYR A 129 1.29 -8.78 12.23
C TYR A 129 -0.19 -8.99 12.59
N LEU A 130 -0.85 -9.95 11.94
CA LEU A 130 -2.26 -10.23 12.14
C LEU A 130 -2.57 -10.70 13.58
N ASN A 131 -1.61 -11.35 14.24
CA ASN A 131 -1.73 -11.81 15.62
C ASN A 131 -1.21 -10.81 16.67
N SER A 132 -0.65 -9.67 16.24
CA SER A 132 -0.10 -8.66 17.15
C SER A 132 -1.21 -7.88 17.86
N SER A 133 -1.02 -7.65 19.16
CA SER A 133 -1.91 -6.77 19.95
C SER A 133 -1.71 -5.28 19.67
N ALA A 134 -0.54 -4.91 19.12
CA ALA A 134 -0.21 -3.55 18.74
C ALA A 134 -0.73 -3.17 17.33
N ARG A 135 -1.32 -4.14 16.62
CA ARG A 135 -1.81 -3.99 15.25
C ARG A 135 -2.85 -2.89 15.13
N ILE A 136 -2.60 -1.93 14.24
CA ILE A 136 -3.58 -0.97 13.81
C ILE A 136 -4.44 -1.62 12.72
N SER A 137 -5.76 -1.48 12.79
CA SER A 137 -6.68 -2.06 11.81
C SER A 137 -7.79 -1.08 11.47
N ASN A 138 -8.42 -1.26 10.31
CA ASN A 138 -9.40 -0.33 9.76
C ASN A 138 -8.82 1.08 9.56
N VAL A 139 -7.54 1.14 9.18
CA VAL A 139 -6.87 2.41 8.82
C VAL A 139 -7.50 2.94 7.54
N ILE A 140 -7.78 2.03 6.61
CA ILE A 140 -8.52 2.31 5.39
C ILE A 140 -10.01 2.49 5.75
N SER A 141 -10.45 3.75 5.83
CA SER A 141 -11.86 4.10 5.99
C SER A 141 -12.32 5.06 4.89
N ILE A 142 -13.59 4.95 4.50
CA ILE A 142 -14.22 5.83 3.51
C ILE A 142 -14.10 7.31 3.92
N HIS A 143 -14.11 7.62 5.22
CA HIS A 143 -13.92 8.98 5.70
C HIS A 143 -12.54 9.55 5.37
N ASN A 144 -11.48 8.73 5.48
CA ASN A 144 -10.12 9.14 5.13
C ASN A 144 -10.02 9.46 3.64
N LEU A 145 -10.62 8.65 2.78
CA LEU A 145 -10.56 8.88 1.34
C LEU A 145 -11.47 10.00 0.86
N LEU A 146 -12.64 10.22 1.47
CA LEU A 146 -13.44 11.42 1.21
C LEU A 146 -12.71 12.70 1.59
N SER A 147 -11.87 12.67 2.64
CA SER A 147 -11.04 13.82 3.01
C SER A 147 -9.92 14.07 1.99
N ILE A 148 -9.29 13.01 1.48
CA ILE A 148 -8.25 13.09 0.44
C ILE A 148 -8.87 13.55 -0.88
N ALA A 149 -9.97 12.95 -1.32
CA ALA A 149 -10.67 13.30 -2.55
C ALA A 149 -11.24 14.72 -2.53
N ARG A 150 -11.67 15.23 -1.37
CA ARG A 150 -12.04 16.64 -1.21
C ARG A 150 -10.84 17.57 -1.37
N LYS A 151 -9.71 17.27 -0.69
CA LYS A 151 -8.49 18.07 -0.82
C LYS A 151 -7.96 18.12 -2.25
N LEU A 152 -7.95 16.99 -2.95
CA LEU A 152 -7.52 16.93 -4.35
C LEU A 152 -8.43 17.73 -5.29
N LYS A 153 -9.74 17.76 -5.01
CA LYS A 153 -10.70 18.57 -5.77
C LYS A 153 -10.56 20.07 -5.48
N ASP A 154 -10.27 20.43 -4.23
CA ASP A 154 -10.09 21.83 -3.83
C ASP A 154 -8.77 22.41 -4.37
N GLU A 155 -7.75 21.59 -4.61
CA GLU A 155 -6.48 22.01 -5.24
C GLU A 155 -6.64 22.28 -6.75
N GLU A 156 -7.56 21.62 -7.45
CA GLU A 156 -7.89 21.90 -8.86
C GLU A 156 -8.67 23.22 -9.08
N GLU A 157 -9.29 23.78 -8.03
CA GLU A 157 -10.07 25.04 -8.14
C GLU A 157 -9.21 26.31 -8.02
N TYR A 158 -7.89 26.20 -7.78
CA TYR A 158 -6.97 27.33 -7.62
C TYR A 158 -5.87 27.44 -8.69
N ASP A 159 -5.86 26.56 -9.70
CA ASP A 159 -5.02 26.65 -10.91
C ASP A 159 -5.83 27.14 -12.14
#